data_AF-A0A819WZU9-F1
#
_entry.id   AF-A0A819WZU9-F1
#
_cell.length_a   1.000
_cell.length_b   1.000
_cell.length_c   1.000
_cell.angle_alpha   90.00
_cell.angle_beta   90.00
_cell.angle_gamma   90.00
#
_symmetry.space_group_name_H-M   'P 1'
#
loop_
_entity.id
_entity.type
_entity.pdbx_description
1 polymer ?
#
loop_
_entity_poly.entity_id
_entity_poly.type
_entity_poly.pdbx_seq_one_letter_code
_entity_poly.pdbx_strand_id
1 'polypeptide(L)'
;MELAFIIFAAPYACFLKNRHYYALPEVTYENLISKPEETIGAVFDVCGISKSLIPEALTALNRDSQAGTVLSRDKMAQVKSLELSKLDRKRLNEIAKRMELPESIFHF
;
A
#
# COMPACT_ATOMS: atom_id res chain seq x y z
N MET A 1 -6.84 15.97 7.32
CA MET A 1 -5.95 15.45 6.26
C MET A 1 -4.52 15.27 6.78
N GLU A 2 -3.90 16.32 7.32
CA GLU A 2 -2.54 16.26 7.89
C GLU A 2 -2.35 15.24 9.02
N LEU A 3 -3.26 15.21 10.00
CA LEU A 3 -3.20 14.23 11.09
C LEU A 3 -3.30 12.79 10.58
N ALA A 4 -4.21 12.52 9.64
CA ALA A 4 -4.33 11.20 9.03
C ALA A 4 -3.04 10.83 8.28
N PHE A 5 -2.45 11.77 7.54
CA PHE A 5 -1.16 11.56 6.90
C PHE A 5 -0.09 11.17 7.92
N ILE A 6 0.07 11.92 9.01
CA ILE A 6 1.05 11.60 10.06
C ILE A 6 0.79 10.22 10.67
N ILE A 7 -0.47 9.89 10.97
CA ILE A 7 -0.86 8.60 11.56
C ILE A 7 -0.47 7.42 10.66
N PHE A 8 -0.65 7.53 9.34
CA PHE A 8 -0.32 6.44 8.41
C PHE A 8 1.13 6.47 7.93
N ALA A 9 1.73 7.65 7.82
CA ALA A 9 3.09 7.85 7.33
C ALA A 9 4.15 7.55 8.40
N ALA A 10 3.88 7.82 9.68
CA ALA A 10 4.85 7.59 10.76
C ALA A 10 5.23 6.10 10.93
N PRO A 11 4.27 5.15 10.96
CA PRO A 11 4.61 3.73 11.02
C PRO A 11 5.43 3.27 9.82
N TYR A 12 5.09 3.75 8.61
CA TYR A 12 5.82 3.39 7.40
C TYR A 12 7.25 3.97 7.40
N ALA A 13 7.43 5.23 7.82
CA ALA A 13 8.74 5.83 7.98
C ALA A 13 9.61 5.05 8.99
N CYS A 14 9.02 4.64 10.11
CA CYS A 14 9.68 3.80 11.11
C CYS A 14 10.07 2.43 10.51
N PHE A 15 9.15 1.78 9.78
CA PHE A 15 9.43 0.53 9.08
C PHE A 15 10.60 0.67 8.12
N LEU A 16 10.62 1.70 7.25
CA LEU A 16 11.69 1.89 6.28
C LEU A 16 13.06 2.07 6.93
N LYS A 17 13.16 2.83 8.02
CA LYS A 17 14.41 3.02 8.78
C LYS A 17 14.90 1.71 9.41
N ASN A 18 13.97 0.87 9.84
CA ASN A 18 14.25 -0.39 10.51
C ASN A 18 14.13 -1.61 9.61
N ARG A 19 13.98 -1.43 8.29
CA ARG A 19 13.64 -2.52 7.35
C ARG A 19 14.63 -3.68 7.39
N HIS A 20 15.89 -3.38 7.67
CA HIS A 20 16.98 -4.34 7.79
C HIS A 20 16.87 -5.28 9.00
N TYR A 21 16.05 -4.94 10.01
CA TYR A 21 15.74 -5.82 11.14
C TYR A 21 14.60 -6.79 10.84
N TYR A 22 13.81 -6.57 9.79
CA TYR A 22 12.71 -7.45 9.43
C TYR A 22 13.17 -8.44 8.37
N ALA A 23 13.00 -9.74 8.66
CA ALA A 23 13.23 -10.83 7.71
C ALA A 23 12.00 -11.13 6.83
N LEU A 24 11.01 -10.24 6.83
CA LEU A 24 9.73 -10.42 6.14
C LEU A 24 9.72 -9.64 4.82
N PRO A 25 9.08 -10.18 3.77
CA PRO A 25 8.95 -9.49 2.49
C PRO A 25 8.09 -8.24 2.64
N GLU A 26 8.51 -7.16 1.99
CA GLU A 26 7.72 -5.94 1.89
C GLU A 26 6.57 -6.15 0.88
N VAL A 27 5.34 -6.12 1.38
CA VAL A 27 4.13 -6.20 0.56
C VAL A 27 3.53 -4.81 0.46
N THR A 28 3.72 -4.16 -0.68
CA THR A 28 3.05 -2.90 -1.02
C THR A 28 1.95 -3.12 -2.03
N TYR A 29 1.01 -2.18 -2.13
CA TYR A 29 -0.04 -2.22 -3.14
C TYR A 29 0.57 -2.19 -4.55
N GLU A 30 1.58 -1.36 -4.78
CA GLU A 30 2.24 -1.19 -6.07
C GLU A 30 2.92 -2.49 -6.53
N ASN A 31 3.59 -3.20 -5.62
CA ASN A 31 4.19 -4.50 -5.91
C ASN A 31 3.11 -5.56 -6.18
N LEU A 32 2.03 -5.55 -5.39
CA LEU A 32 0.93 -6.49 -5.57
C LEU A 32 0.22 -6.31 -6.93
N ILE A 33 0.14 -5.09 -7.46
CA ILE A 33 -0.45 -4.82 -8.77
C ILE A 33 0.53 -5.06 -9.92
N SER A 34 1.79 -4.61 -9.79
CA SER A 34 2.77 -4.70 -10.88
C SER A 34 3.44 -6.07 -11.01
N LYS A 35 3.59 -6.79 -9.90
CA LYS A 35 4.28 -8.08 -9.78
C LYS A 35 3.53 -9.03 -8.81
N PRO A 36 2.27 -9.39 -9.11
CA PRO A 36 1.43 -10.13 -8.18
C PRO A 36 1.98 -11.52 -7.83
N GLU A 37 2.52 -12.26 -8.81
CA GLU A 37 3.12 -13.59 -8.60
C GLU A 37 4.33 -13.55 -7.67
N GLU A 38 5.26 -12.61 -7.90
CA GLU A 38 6.47 -12.44 -7.08
C GLU A 38 6.09 -12.05 -5.65
N THR A 39 5.15 -11.11 -5.51
CA THR A 39 4.70 -10.59 -4.20
C THR A 39 4.00 -11.67 -3.39
N ILE A 40 3.05 -12.41 -3.98
CA ILE A 40 2.34 -13.51 -3.30
C ILE A 40 3.31 -14.67 -3.02
N GLY A 41 4.21 -14.97 -3.95
CA GLY A 41 5.22 -16.02 -3.76
C GLY A 41 6.13 -15.76 -2.55
N ALA A 42 6.54 -14.51 -2.35
CA ALA A 42 7.34 -14.12 -1.18
C ALA A 42 6.56 -14.31 0.13
N VAL A 43 5.26 -14.02 0.16
CA VAL A 43 4.40 -14.30 1.31
C VAL A 43 4.29 -15.80 1.57
N PHE A 44 4.12 -16.60 0.53
CA PHE A 44 4.03 -18.07 0.64
C PHE A 44 5.31 -18.68 1.20
N ASP A 45 6.48 -18.19 0.78
CA ASP A 45 7.78 -18.63 1.32
C ASP A 45 7.85 -18.44 2.84
N VAL A 46 7.40 -17.29 3.34
CA VAL A 46 7.38 -17.01 4.79
C VAL A 46 6.35 -17.87 5.52
N CYS A 47 5.17 -18.07 4.93
CA CYS A 47 4.10 -18.84 5.55
C CYS A 47 4.27 -20.35 5.42
N GLY A 48 5.29 -20.84 4.72
CA GLY A 48 5.48 -22.27 4.44
C GLY A 48 4.40 -22.87 3.54
N ILE A 49 3.78 -22.05 2.68
CA ILE A 49 2.72 -22.48 1.76
C ILE A 49 3.34 -22.88 0.42
N SER A 50 2.84 -23.97 -0.19
CA SER A 50 3.33 -24.41 -1.49
C SER A 50 3.12 -23.37 -2.59
N LYS A 51 4.17 -23.06 -3.35
CA LYS A 51 4.09 -22.19 -4.54
C LYS A 51 3.17 -22.73 -5.63
N SER A 52 2.85 -24.02 -5.62
CA SER A 52 1.87 -24.60 -6.54
C SER A 52 0.47 -24.00 -6.39
N LEU A 53 0.17 -23.36 -5.25
CA LEU A 53 -1.12 -22.71 -4.96
C LEU A 53 -1.15 -21.22 -5.38
N ILE A 54 -0.04 -20.66 -5.87
CA ILE A 54 0.01 -19.25 -6.32
C ILE A 54 -1.05 -18.95 -7.38
N PRO A 55 -1.26 -19.77 -8.43
CA PRO A 55 -2.29 -19.51 -9.42
C PRO A 55 -3.70 -19.38 -8.83
N GLU A 56 -4.02 -20.20 -7.82
CA GLU A 56 -5.29 -20.13 -7.10
C GLU A 56 -5.38 -18.84 -6.26
N ALA A 57 -4.33 -18.49 -5.53
CA ALA A 57 -4.30 -17.28 -4.72
C ALA A 57 -4.45 -16.00 -5.55
N LEU A 58 -3.89 -15.96 -6.76
CA LEU A 58 -4.04 -14.82 -7.67
C LEU A 58 -5.48 -14.55 -8.06
N THR A 59 -6.34 -15.58 -8.09
CA THR A 59 -7.76 -15.39 -8.40
C THR A 59 -8.46 -14.50 -7.37
N ALA A 60 -7.96 -14.45 -6.13
CA ALA A 60 -8.50 -13.61 -5.07
C ALA A 60 -8.35 -12.10 -5.39
N LEU A 61 -7.34 -11.70 -6.17
CA LEU A 61 -7.16 -10.30 -6.57
C LEU A 61 -8.30 -9.80 -7.47
N ASN A 62 -8.91 -10.69 -8.24
CA ASN A 62 -10.04 -10.33 -9.10
C ASN A 62 -11.33 -10.09 -8.31
N ARG A 63 -11.45 -10.68 -7.11
CA ARG A 63 -12.64 -10.59 -6.28
C ARG A 63 -12.62 -9.35 -5.39
N ASP A 64 -13.69 -8.57 -5.43
CA ASP A 64 -13.89 -7.50 -4.46
C ASP A 64 -14.37 -8.12 -3.13
N SER A 65 -13.47 -8.24 -2.16
CA SER A 65 -13.81 -8.74 -0.81
C SER A 65 -14.74 -7.79 -0.04
N GLN A 66 -14.87 -6.54 -0.50
CA GLN A 66 -15.73 -5.51 0.07
C GLN A 66 -17.02 -5.29 -0.74
N ALA A 67 -17.35 -6.22 -1.65
CA ALA A 67 -18.57 -6.14 -2.45
C ALA A 67 -19.82 -5.97 -1.55
N GLY A 68 -20.70 -5.03 -1.93
CA GLY A 68 -21.90 -4.68 -1.18
C GLY A 68 -21.69 -3.72 -0.01
N THR A 69 -20.44 -3.38 0.35
CA THR A 69 -20.14 -2.37 1.35
C THR A 69 -19.97 -0.98 0.74
N VAL A 70 -19.86 0.05 1.58
CA VAL A 70 -19.54 1.42 1.16
C VAL A 70 -18.11 1.58 0.61
N LEU A 71 -17.24 0.59 0.86
CA LEU A 71 -15.84 0.57 0.42
C LEU A 71 -15.61 -0.34 -0.80
N SER A 72 -16.68 -0.86 -1.42
CA SER A 72 -16.54 -1.66 -2.64
C SER A 72 -15.87 -0.85 -3.76
N ARG A 73 -15.18 -1.53 -4.68
CA ARG A 73 -14.54 -0.89 -5.84
C ARG A 73 -15.55 -0.05 -6.63
N ASP A 74 -16.75 -0.57 -6.83
CA ASP A 74 -17.82 0.12 -7.56
C ASP A 74 -18.27 1.41 -6.89
N LYS A 75 -18.34 1.42 -5.54
CA LYS A 75 -18.70 2.61 -4.76
C LYS A 75 -17.55 3.61 -4.73
N MET A 76 -16.32 3.14 -4.53
CA MET A 76 -15.12 3.98 -4.50
C MET A 76 -14.81 4.61 -5.86
N ALA A 77 -15.10 3.93 -6.98
CA ALA A 77 -14.96 4.48 -8.32
C ALA A 77 -15.85 5.72 -8.57
N GLN A 78 -16.92 5.87 -7.80
CA GLN A 78 -17.85 7.02 -7.88
C GLN A 78 -17.41 8.18 -6.99
N VAL A 79 -16.49 7.93 -6.05
CA VAL A 79 -15.94 8.97 -5.18
C VAL A 79 -14.99 9.82 -6.01
N LYS A 80 -15.33 11.09 -6.20
CA LYS A 80 -14.40 12.05 -6.81
C LYS A 80 -13.21 12.22 -5.88
N SER A 81 -12.02 11.90 -6.38
CA SER A 81 -10.78 12.28 -5.71
C SER A 81 -10.78 13.79 -5.50
N LEU A 82 -10.57 14.21 -4.26
CA LEU A 82 -10.34 15.62 -3.97
C LEU A 82 -8.95 15.95 -4.47
N GLU A 83 -8.86 16.82 -5.48
CA GLU A 83 -7.57 17.36 -5.87
C GLU A 83 -6.94 18.09 -4.69
N LEU A 84 -5.73 17.70 -4.33
CA LEU A 84 -4.96 18.40 -3.31
C LEU A 84 -4.66 19.82 -3.78
N SER A 85 -5.00 20.80 -2.95
CA SER A 85 -4.58 22.18 -3.22
C SER A 85 -3.05 22.26 -3.28
N LYS A 86 -2.50 23.24 -4.01
CA LYS A 86 -1.05 23.49 -4.04
C LYS A 86 -0.46 23.67 -2.64
N LEU A 87 -1.22 24.30 -1.74
CA LEU A 87 -0.82 24.51 -0.35
C LEU A 87 -0.75 23.20 0.43
N ASP A 88 -1.77 22.34 0.29
CA ASP A 88 -1.79 21.04 0.98
C ASP A 88 -0.68 20.13 0.46
N ARG A 89 -0.45 20.10 -0.86
CA ARG A 89 0.68 19.37 -1.45
C ARG A 89 2.02 19.85 -0.89
N LYS A 90 2.22 21.17 -0.78
CA LYS A 90 3.45 21.72 -0.20
C LYS A 90 3.62 21.28 1.26
N ARG A 91 2.58 21.35 2.07
CA ARG A 91 2.60 20.91 3.48
C ARG A 91 2.91 19.42 3.62
N LEU A 92 2.25 18.58 2.83
CA LEU A 92 2.49 17.14 2.84
C LEU A 92 3.95 16.80 2.46
N ASN A 93 4.49 17.46 1.44
CA ASN A 93 5.90 17.31 1.04
C ASN A 93 6.87 17.71 2.18
N GLU A 94 6.59 18.82 2.89
CA GLU A 94 7.40 19.25 4.03
C GLU A 94 7.37 18.20 5.16
N ILE A 95 6.21 17.59 5.42
CA ILE A 95 6.06 16.55 6.46
C ILE A 95 6.80 15.28 6.04
N ALA A 96 6.62 14.79 4.81
CA ALA A 96 7.35 13.62 4.33
C ALA A 96 8.85 13.81 4.38
N LYS A 97 9.35 15.00 4.02
CA LYS A 97 10.77 15.33 4.13
C LYS A 97 11.27 15.24 5.59
N ARG A 98 10.49 15.76 6.55
CA ARG A 98 10.81 15.65 7.98
C ARG A 98 10.77 14.21 8.49
N MET A 99 9.94 13.36 7.89
CA MET A 99 9.85 11.94 8.21
C MET A 99 10.88 11.07 7.47
N GLU A 100 11.66 11.67 6.56
CA GLU A 100 12.60 10.97 5.66
C GLU A 100 11.90 9.93 4.78
N LEU A 101 10.67 10.23 4.36
CA LEU A 101 9.90 9.39 3.44
C LEU A 101 10.30 9.67 1.99
N PRO A 102 10.30 8.64 1.11
CA PRO A 102 10.57 8.83 -0.31
C PRO A 102 9.47 9.67 -0.95
N GLU A 103 9.83 10.54 -1.90
CA GLU A 103 8.88 11.39 -2.62
C GLU A 103 7.83 10.58 -3.40
N SER A 104 8.18 9.35 -3.77
CA SER A 104 7.30 8.38 -4.43
C SER A 104 6.03 8.07 -3.64
N ILE A 105 5.98 8.34 -2.34
CA ILE A 105 4.79 8.07 -1.49
C ILE A 105 3.57 8.93 -1.86
N PHE A 106 3.75 9.99 -2.65
CA PHE A 106 2.67 10.88 -3.09
C PHE A 106 2.22 10.66 -4.53
N HIS A 107 2.80 9.68 -5.21
CA HIS A 107 2.43 9.32 -6.57
C HIS A 107 1.36 8.24 -6.51
N PHE A 108 0.10 8.66 -6.54
CA PHE A 108 -1.09 7.80 -6.69
C PHE A 108 -1.68 8.02 -8.08
#